data_AF-A0A0F9EEA1-F1
#
_entry.id   AF-A0A0F9EEA1-F1
#
_cell.length_a   1.000
_cell.length_b   1.000
_cell.length_c   1.000
_cell.angle_alpha   90.00
_cell.angle_beta   90.00
_cell.angle_gamma   90.00
#
_symmetry.space_group_name_H-M   'P 1'
#
loop_
_entity.id
_entity.type
_entity.pdbx_description
1 polymer ?
#
loop_
_entity_poly.entity_id
_entity_poly.type
_entity_poly.pdbx_seq_one_letter_code
_entity_poly.pdbx_strand_id
1 'polypeptide(L)'
;MSKIKIGHRHDRIIPLRDLNHYPGSEYLDMTIYLPWSKDTRRRLWLMGTRRRPVISIGDTTLNPKKASNQKPRWIDYGSARLPIITEPNFSLGSFHQLRIRGMEGCECVDSYLVITRMRNLMLDGCTLPETERKLWGLARCDAGETTLEPSRVTVGSGATFTAKYRAGAKGLPAGALVRFAVAKAFSGPQTEDPDAPGHVSIDEADCQVSITTIEQSIESHEKIDIICYLESGLSPATGFTLVYRTDRMYICPGGFMESERRFWYSHLPPLSAAVALSKDLPFVSLEDNRGHIFRVVPGKCRRLHLFLPGRRFYSKNLSLKGTFTDHYRNSPPAGKVDANIELCLLRGEDRIPLGSAEGHFTDRHRFEILLPRLDPGFYRAFAYHSGTLEELARSNPLEIIEESDQQDSLYWGEIHGHTEMSDGCGDYSELYRHAKDEGCLDFAAASDHAEYLSDNQWLRMQEVTNSHDFPGRFVTLLGYEWAGNQKDRNVYTSRSRLKLFRGNHPATDSLDTVWSFFRDDKEVVGGPHATMVHRTVWQHHNSSVERFAEIYSMWGASDFRDGPLVPQWIEEGRGLTVNDLLLKGAKLGFTAGSDCHEGHCGFSSEDPSGQGSTPHTFASVLLYRSG
;
A
#
# COMPACT_ATOMS: atom_id res chain seq x y z
N MET A 1 22.65 -12.07 -28.45
CA MET A 1 21.59 -13.05 -28.10
C MET A 1 20.24 -12.40 -28.31
N SER A 2 19.25 -13.10 -28.88
CA SER A 2 17.88 -12.57 -28.99
C SER A 2 17.34 -12.28 -27.59
N LYS A 3 16.75 -11.09 -27.34
CA LYS A 3 16.11 -10.78 -26.05
C LYS A 3 15.16 -11.93 -25.67
N ILE A 4 15.34 -12.48 -24.46
CA ILE A 4 14.43 -13.49 -23.91
C ILE A 4 13.06 -12.83 -23.78
N LYS A 5 12.06 -13.36 -24.48
CA LYS A 5 10.70 -12.82 -24.40
C LYS A 5 9.95 -13.53 -23.28
N ILE A 6 9.94 -12.94 -22.10
CA ILE A 6 9.22 -13.47 -20.95
C ILE A 6 7.71 -13.31 -21.21
N GLY A 7 6.94 -14.37 -21.01
CA GLY A 7 5.48 -14.34 -21.15
C GLY A 7 4.77 -14.02 -19.84
N HIS A 8 3.65 -13.30 -19.89
CA HIS A 8 2.81 -13.07 -18.71
C HIS A 8 2.18 -14.38 -18.20
N ARG A 9 2.15 -14.54 -16.87
CA ARG A 9 1.45 -15.65 -16.19
C ARG A 9 -0.07 -15.44 -16.19
N HIS A 10 -0.73 -15.85 -17.28
CA HIS A 10 -2.21 -15.81 -17.39
C HIS A 10 -2.91 -16.98 -16.70
N ASP A 11 -2.20 -18.07 -16.43
CA ASP A 11 -2.71 -19.27 -15.80
C ASP A 11 -2.55 -19.14 -14.28
N ARG A 12 -3.67 -18.99 -13.56
CA ARG A 12 -3.71 -18.60 -12.16
C ARG A 12 -4.25 -19.74 -11.30
N ILE A 13 -3.66 -19.92 -10.12
CA ILE A 13 -4.23 -20.69 -9.02
C ILE A 13 -4.49 -19.69 -7.89
N ILE A 14 -5.73 -19.60 -7.44
CA ILE A 14 -6.17 -18.66 -6.42
C ILE A 14 -6.54 -19.47 -5.18
N PRO A 15 -5.82 -19.31 -4.05
CA PRO A 15 -6.20 -19.93 -2.80
C PRO A 15 -7.51 -19.32 -2.30
N LEU A 16 -8.50 -20.16 -2.00
CA LEU A 16 -9.82 -19.68 -1.58
C LEU A 16 -9.88 -19.35 -0.09
N ARG A 17 -8.87 -19.74 0.70
CA ARG A 17 -8.73 -19.39 2.12
C ARG A 17 -8.69 -17.88 2.37
N ASP A 18 -8.36 -17.11 1.34
CA ASP A 18 -8.28 -15.64 1.39
C ASP A 18 -9.61 -14.96 1.05
N LEU A 19 -10.69 -15.73 0.85
CA LEU A 19 -12.02 -15.17 0.65
C LEU A 19 -12.55 -14.53 1.94
N ASN A 20 -13.11 -13.34 1.79
CA ASN A 20 -13.81 -12.62 2.84
C ASN A 20 -15.22 -13.17 3.04
N HIS A 21 -15.61 -13.25 4.30
CA HIS A 21 -16.95 -13.60 4.74
C HIS A 21 -17.49 -12.47 5.62
N TYR A 22 -18.77 -12.14 5.42
CA TYR A 22 -19.48 -11.21 6.28
C TYR A 22 -20.82 -11.80 6.73
N PRO A 23 -21.22 -11.70 8.01
CA PRO A 23 -22.50 -12.21 8.48
C PRO A 23 -23.68 -11.69 7.67
N GLY A 24 -24.53 -12.60 7.17
CA GLY A 24 -25.69 -12.27 6.35
C GLY A 24 -25.39 -12.08 4.86
N SER A 25 -24.12 -12.18 4.44
CA SER A 25 -23.77 -12.22 3.02
C SER A 25 -24.15 -13.55 2.39
N GLU A 26 -24.69 -13.51 1.16
CA GLU A 26 -25.05 -14.70 0.40
C GLU A 26 -23.85 -15.42 -0.23
N TYR A 27 -22.67 -14.79 -0.17
CA TYR A 27 -21.46 -15.26 -0.83
C TYR A 27 -20.21 -14.95 -0.02
N LEU A 28 -19.17 -15.75 -0.28
CA LEU A 28 -17.79 -15.42 0.03
C LEU A 28 -17.21 -14.63 -1.15
N ASP A 29 -16.36 -13.64 -0.90
CA ASP A 29 -15.79 -12.81 -1.98
C ASP A 29 -14.34 -12.38 -1.75
N MET A 30 -13.71 -11.97 -2.83
CA MET A 30 -12.40 -11.34 -2.81
C MET A 30 -12.19 -10.57 -4.10
N THR A 31 -11.26 -9.63 -4.09
CA THR A 31 -10.75 -9.04 -5.31
C THR A 31 -9.65 -9.93 -5.91
N ILE A 32 -9.72 -10.16 -7.21
CA ILE A 32 -8.71 -10.88 -7.99
C ILE A 32 -8.16 -9.99 -9.09
N TYR A 33 -6.89 -10.18 -9.45
CA TYR A 33 -6.25 -9.48 -10.56
C TYR A 33 -6.06 -10.44 -11.76
N LEU A 34 -6.52 -10.01 -12.93
CA LEU A 34 -6.38 -10.74 -14.19
C LEU A 34 -5.51 -9.93 -15.18
N PRO A 35 -4.37 -10.48 -15.64
CA PRO A 35 -3.54 -9.82 -16.65
C PRO A 35 -4.27 -9.65 -17.98
N TRP A 36 -4.00 -8.55 -18.69
CA TRP A 36 -4.59 -8.24 -20.00
C TRP A 36 -4.36 -9.37 -21.01
N SER A 37 -5.30 -9.61 -21.93
CA SER A 37 -5.15 -10.67 -22.92
C SER A 37 -6.07 -10.51 -24.11
N LYS A 38 -5.54 -10.68 -25.32
CA LYS A 38 -6.35 -10.71 -26.56
C LYS A 38 -7.37 -11.85 -26.59
N ASP A 39 -7.03 -12.99 -26.00
CA ASP A 39 -7.99 -14.07 -25.76
C ASP A 39 -8.51 -13.99 -24.33
N THR A 40 -9.78 -13.62 -24.15
CA THR A 40 -10.43 -13.52 -22.83
C THR A 40 -11.08 -14.82 -22.37
N ARG A 41 -11.06 -15.87 -23.21
CA ARG A 41 -11.66 -17.16 -22.87
C ARG A 41 -10.78 -17.92 -21.87
N ARG A 42 -11.36 -18.36 -20.76
CA ARG A 42 -10.69 -19.17 -19.73
C ARG A 42 -11.51 -20.41 -19.42
N ARG A 43 -10.85 -21.51 -19.08
CA ARG A 43 -11.47 -22.66 -18.40
C ARG A 43 -11.26 -22.53 -16.91
N LEU A 44 -12.28 -22.86 -16.13
CA LEU A 44 -12.25 -22.73 -14.68
C LEU A 44 -12.44 -24.08 -14.01
N TRP A 45 -11.65 -24.30 -12.95
CA TRP A 45 -11.76 -25.47 -12.09
C TRP A 45 -11.72 -25.04 -10.63
N LEU A 46 -12.54 -25.66 -9.78
CA LEU A 46 -12.49 -25.46 -8.33
C LEU A 46 -12.13 -26.77 -7.64
N MET A 47 -11.06 -26.78 -6.86
CA MET A 47 -10.74 -27.86 -5.94
C MET A 47 -11.45 -27.59 -4.62
N GLY A 48 -12.20 -28.56 -4.11
CA GLY A 48 -12.91 -28.41 -2.84
C GLY A 48 -13.83 -29.57 -2.49
N THR A 49 -14.47 -29.50 -1.32
CA THR A 49 -15.34 -30.57 -0.78
C THR A 49 -16.76 -30.52 -1.33
N ARG A 50 -17.30 -29.31 -1.56
CA ARG A 50 -18.65 -29.09 -2.12
C ARG A 50 -18.75 -29.58 -3.56
N ARG A 51 -19.97 -29.92 -3.98
CA ARG A 51 -20.24 -30.40 -5.35
C ARG A 51 -20.85 -29.36 -6.27
N ARG A 52 -21.50 -28.33 -5.72
CA ARG A 52 -22.25 -27.36 -6.51
C ARG A 52 -22.07 -25.89 -6.09
N PRO A 53 -20.85 -25.41 -5.78
CA PRO A 53 -20.67 -23.98 -5.60
C PRO A 53 -20.87 -23.24 -6.94
N VAL A 54 -21.34 -22.00 -6.86
CA VAL A 54 -21.54 -21.12 -8.02
C VAL A 54 -20.50 -20.01 -7.95
N ILE A 55 -19.78 -19.78 -9.06
CA ILE A 55 -18.71 -18.79 -9.15
C ILE A 55 -19.21 -17.61 -9.99
N SER A 56 -19.04 -16.39 -9.50
CA SER A 56 -19.17 -15.16 -10.29
C SER A 56 -17.82 -14.44 -10.33
N ILE A 57 -17.40 -14.00 -11.52
CA ILE A 57 -16.26 -13.09 -11.70
C ILE A 57 -16.75 -11.86 -12.46
N GLY A 58 -16.86 -10.73 -11.77
CA GLY A 58 -17.64 -9.59 -12.26
C GLY A 58 -19.07 -10.02 -12.57
N ASP A 59 -19.55 -9.70 -13.76
CA ASP A 59 -20.91 -10.06 -14.22
C ASP A 59 -21.02 -11.49 -14.78
N THR A 60 -19.89 -12.20 -14.95
CA THR A 60 -19.88 -13.57 -15.48
C THR A 60 -20.16 -14.58 -14.37
N THR A 61 -21.33 -15.21 -14.39
CA THR A 61 -21.72 -16.30 -13.47
C THR A 61 -21.57 -17.67 -14.11
N LEU A 62 -20.99 -18.61 -13.37
CA LEU A 62 -20.62 -19.95 -13.82
C LEU A 62 -21.21 -21.00 -12.88
N ASN A 63 -22.03 -21.87 -13.47
CA ASN A 63 -22.58 -23.04 -12.80
C ASN A 63 -21.66 -24.26 -12.98
N PRO A 64 -21.58 -25.13 -11.95
CA PRO A 64 -20.76 -26.34 -11.99
C PRO A 64 -21.27 -27.29 -13.08
N LYS A 65 -20.38 -27.74 -13.98
CA LYS A 65 -20.76 -28.68 -15.06
C LYS A 65 -20.51 -30.13 -14.67
N LYS A 66 -19.35 -30.40 -14.06
CA LYS A 66 -18.97 -31.76 -13.66
C LYS A 66 -18.12 -31.71 -12.40
N ALA A 67 -18.53 -32.44 -11.37
CA ALA A 67 -17.71 -32.65 -10.18
C ALA A 67 -17.08 -34.04 -10.22
N SER A 68 -15.75 -34.11 -10.05
CA SER A 68 -15.01 -35.37 -10.01
C SER A 68 -15.47 -36.27 -8.87
N ASN A 69 -15.40 -37.59 -9.06
CA ASN A 69 -15.49 -38.54 -7.95
C ASN A 69 -14.11 -38.90 -7.37
N GLN A 70 -13.03 -38.52 -8.04
CA GLN A 70 -11.66 -38.70 -7.55
C GLN A 70 -11.33 -37.66 -6.48
N LYS A 71 -10.35 -37.98 -5.62
CA LYS A 71 -9.80 -37.06 -4.61
C LYS A 71 -8.34 -36.71 -4.97
N PRO A 72 -7.91 -35.43 -4.90
CA PRO A 72 -8.72 -34.25 -4.59
C PRO A 72 -9.85 -34.01 -5.60
N ARG A 73 -11.00 -33.53 -5.10
CA ARG A 73 -12.19 -33.31 -5.92
C ARG A 73 -12.03 -32.00 -6.66
N TRP A 74 -12.09 -32.09 -7.99
CA TRP A 74 -12.14 -30.94 -8.88
C TRP A 74 -13.52 -30.80 -9.51
N ILE A 75 -14.00 -29.56 -9.62
CA ILE A 75 -15.26 -29.19 -10.25
C ILE A 75 -14.92 -28.40 -11.51
N ASP A 76 -15.31 -28.93 -12.66
CA ASP A 76 -15.19 -28.28 -13.96
C ASP A 76 -16.38 -27.34 -14.20
N TYR A 77 -16.10 -26.07 -14.51
CA TYR A 77 -17.09 -25.09 -14.95
C TYR A 77 -17.09 -24.91 -16.47
N GLY A 78 -16.17 -25.59 -17.17
CA GLY A 78 -15.93 -25.44 -18.59
C GLY A 78 -15.31 -24.08 -18.93
N SER A 79 -15.37 -23.72 -20.22
CA SER A 79 -14.81 -22.46 -20.72
C SER A 79 -15.85 -21.35 -20.81
N ALA A 80 -15.46 -20.15 -20.41
CA ALA A 80 -16.24 -18.92 -20.52
C ALA A 80 -15.37 -17.72 -20.90
N ARG A 81 -15.97 -16.66 -21.42
CA ARG A 81 -15.30 -15.36 -21.56
C ARG A 81 -15.32 -14.67 -20.20
N LEU A 82 -14.15 -14.28 -19.71
CA LEU A 82 -14.02 -13.51 -18.48
C LEU A 82 -13.87 -12.01 -18.82
N PRO A 83 -14.12 -11.09 -17.88
CA PRO A 83 -14.03 -9.63 -18.08
C PRO A 83 -12.58 -9.13 -18.19
N ILE A 84 -11.71 -9.84 -18.90
CA ILE A 84 -10.30 -9.50 -19.09
C ILE A 84 -10.17 -8.37 -20.11
N ILE A 85 -9.43 -7.31 -19.78
CA ILE A 85 -9.11 -6.26 -20.74
C ILE A 85 -8.26 -6.80 -21.90
N THR A 86 -8.54 -6.33 -23.12
CA THR A 86 -7.93 -6.89 -24.34
C THR A 86 -6.65 -6.19 -24.79
N GLU A 87 -6.39 -4.99 -24.26
CA GLU A 87 -5.21 -4.19 -24.53
C GLU A 87 -4.50 -3.85 -23.20
N PRO A 88 -3.17 -3.72 -23.19
CA PRO A 88 -2.45 -3.34 -21.99
C PRO A 88 -2.83 -1.91 -21.55
N ASN A 89 -2.99 -1.73 -20.24
CA ASN A 89 -3.17 -0.44 -19.60
C ASN A 89 -2.01 -0.17 -18.62
N PHE A 90 -2.09 0.95 -17.89
CA PHE A 90 -1.10 1.30 -16.87
C PHE A 90 -0.96 0.24 -15.78
N SER A 91 -1.97 -0.58 -15.48
CA SER A 91 -1.93 -1.59 -14.42
C SER A 91 -1.58 -3.00 -14.93
N LEU A 92 -1.22 -3.15 -16.21
CA LEU A 92 -0.95 -4.44 -16.90
C LEU A 92 -2.11 -5.46 -16.85
N GLY A 93 -3.32 -5.03 -16.51
CA GLY A 93 -4.46 -5.89 -16.22
C GLY A 93 -5.59 -5.15 -15.53
N SER A 94 -6.52 -5.90 -14.94
CA SER A 94 -7.69 -5.35 -14.26
C SER A 94 -8.08 -6.17 -13.04
N PHE A 95 -8.64 -5.48 -12.04
CA PHE A 95 -9.19 -6.09 -10.83
C PHE A 95 -10.65 -6.46 -11.04
N HIS A 96 -11.07 -7.58 -10.46
CA HIS A 96 -12.42 -8.11 -10.58
C HIS A 96 -12.88 -8.71 -9.26
N GLN A 97 -14.20 -8.63 -9.04
CA GLN A 97 -14.85 -9.22 -7.89
C GLN A 97 -15.11 -10.71 -8.14
N LEU A 98 -14.41 -11.58 -7.41
CA LEU A 98 -14.71 -13.01 -7.34
C LEU A 98 -15.72 -13.22 -6.22
N ARG A 99 -16.85 -13.86 -6.52
CA ARG A 99 -17.87 -14.25 -5.54
C ARG A 99 -18.15 -15.74 -5.66
N ILE A 100 -18.24 -16.43 -4.54
CA ILE A 100 -18.57 -17.87 -4.48
C ILE A 100 -19.77 -18.08 -3.57
N ARG A 101 -20.83 -18.67 -4.13
CA ARG A 101 -22.05 -19.06 -3.40
C ARG A 101 -22.05 -20.55 -3.13
N GLY A 102 -22.64 -20.96 -2.01
CA GLY A 102 -22.77 -22.37 -1.63
C GLY A 102 -21.47 -23.00 -1.12
N MET A 103 -20.57 -22.18 -0.55
CA MET A 103 -19.41 -22.61 0.23
C MET A 103 -19.41 -21.91 1.59
N GLU A 104 -18.85 -22.58 2.59
CA GLU A 104 -18.60 -22.03 3.93
C GLU A 104 -17.10 -21.78 4.13
N GLY A 105 -16.74 -20.85 5.03
CA GLY A 105 -15.35 -20.44 5.23
C GLY A 105 -14.39 -21.57 5.64
N CYS A 106 -14.86 -22.56 6.42
CA CYS A 106 -14.05 -23.71 6.81
C CYS A 106 -13.65 -24.59 5.60
N GLU A 107 -14.43 -24.55 4.51
CA GLU A 107 -14.20 -25.33 3.30
C GLU A 107 -13.16 -24.66 2.39
N CYS A 108 -12.92 -23.37 2.59
CA CYS A 108 -11.99 -22.59 1.78
C CYS A 108 -10.51 -22.86 2.08
N VAL A 109 -10.19 -23.34 3.28
CA VAL A 109 -8.81 -23.50 3.79
C VAL A 109 -7.92 -24.27 2.81
N ASP A 110 -8.41 -25.40 2.31
CA ASP A 110 -7.70 -26.29 1.36
C ASP A 110 -8.31 -26.27 -0.05
N SER A 111 -9.04 -25.21 -0.39
CA SER A 111 -9.70 -25.06 -1.69
C SER A 111 -8.98 -24.05 -2.58
N TYR A 112 -8.99 -24.33 -3.89
CA TYR A 112 -8.28 -23.52 -4.88
C TYR A 112 -9.11 -23.34 -6.14
N LEU A 113 -9.09 -22.14 -6.72
CA LEU A 113 -9.67 -21.84 -8.01
C LEU A 113 -8.56 -21.74 -9.07
N VAL A 114 -8.66 -22.56 -10.12
CA VAL A 114 -7.80 -22.48 -11.30
C VAL A 114 -8.52 -21.70 -12.39
N ILE A 115 -7.85 -20.68 -12.92
CA ILE A 115 -8.28 -19.93 -14.10
C ILE A 115 -7.19 -20.10 -15.16
N THR A 116 -7.49 -20.79 -16.26
CA THR A 116 -6.48 -21.18 -17.25
C THR A 116 -6.89 -20.92 -18.69
N ARG A 117 -5.91 -20.67 -19.56
CA ARG A 117 -6.06 -20.66 -21.03
C ARG A 117 -6.12 -22.07 -21.62
N MET A 118 -5.67 -23.08 -20.88
CA MET A 118 -5.59 -24.46 -21.35
C MET A 118 -6.99 -25.11 -21.41
N ARG A 119 -7.66 -24.96 -22.56
CA ARG A 119 -9.05 -25.42 -22.75
C ARG A 119 -9.22 -26.93 -22.59
N ASN A 120 -8.19 -27.72 -22.85
CA ASN A 120 -8.21 -29.18 -22.75
C ASN A 120 -7.59 -29.72 -21.45
N LEU A 121 -7.20 -28.84 -20.51
CA LEU A 121 -6.64 -29.25 -19.23
C LEU A 121 -7.63 -30.12 -18.46
N MET A 122 -7.15 -31.21 -17.87
CA MET A 122 -7.91 -32.11 -17.00
C MET A 122 -7.23 -32.20 -15.64
N LEU A 123 -7.98 -31.89 -14.58
CA LEU A 123 -7.49 -31.85 -13.20
C LEU A 123 -8.12 -32.91 -12.29
N ASP A 124 -9.05 -33.74 -12.79
CA ASP A 124 -9.64 -34.83 -12.02
C ASP A 124 -8.56 -35.62 -11.24
N GLY A 125 -8.66 -35.65 -9.91
CA GLY A 125 -7.75 -36.38 -9.02
C GLY A 125 -6.35 -35.76 -8.84
N CYS A 126 -6.02 -34.65 -9.50
CA CYS A 126 -4.71 -34.02 -9.34
C CYS A 126 -4.58 -33.35 -7.97
N THR A 127 -3.43 -33.55 -7.34
CA THR A 127 -2.94 -32.73 -6.22
C THR A 127 -2.61 -31.31 -6.68
N LEU A 128 -2.41 -30.39 -5.74
CA LEU A 128 -1.99 -29.03 -6.06
C LEU A 128 -0.64 -29.02 -6.80
N PRO A 129 0.44 -29.68 -6.33
CA PRO A 129 1.72 -29.70 -7.06
C PRO A 129 1.62 -30.29 -8.48
N GLU A 130 0.77 -31.31 -8.68
CA GLU A 130 0.54 -31.85 -10.03
C GLU A 130 -0.20 -30.86 -10.94
N THR A 131 -1.14 -30.10 -10.37
CA THR A 131 -1.85 -29.02 -11.06
C THR A 131 -0.89 -27.92 -11.47
N GLU A 132 0.00 -27.48 -10.57
CA GLU A 132 1.04 -26.49 -10.86
C GLU A 132 1.96 -26.95 -11.99
N ARG A 133 2.47 -28.19 -11.94
CA ARG A 133 3.30 -28.73 -13.03
C ARG A 133 2.58 -28.79 -14.37
N LYS A 134 1.28 -29.13 -14.38
CA LYS A 134 0.47 -29.12 -15.61
C LYS A 134 0.29 -27.72 -16.18
N LEU A 135 0.19 -26.69 -15.33
CA LEU A 135 -0.04 -25.31 -15.74
C LEU A 135 1.25 -24.56 -16.11
N TRP A 136 2.32 -24.77 -15.34
CA TRP A 136 3.53 -23.95 -15.37
C TRP A 136 4.81 -24.74 -15.66
N GLY A 137 4.72 -26.06 -15.79
CA GLY A 137 5.88 -26.95 -15.94
C GLY A 137 6.60 -27.26 -14.62
N LEU A 138 6.39 -26.44 -13.59
CA LEU A 138 7.07 -26.55 -12.29
C LEU A 138 6.07 -26.32 -11.15
N ALA A 139 6.19 -27.11 -10.07
CA ALA A 139 5.47 -26.87 -8.83
C ALA A 139 6.26 -25.90 -7.94
N ARG A 140 5.58 -25.07 -7.14
CA ARG A 140 6.23 -24.13 -6.22
C ARG A 140 7.15 -24.85 -5.23
N CYS A 141 6.73 -26.01 -4.74
CA CYS A 141 7.52 -26.86 -3.84
C CYS A 141 8.83 -27.39 -4.47
N ASP A 142 8.89 -27.43 -5.80
CA ASP A 142 10.05 -27.91 -6.57
C ASP A 142 10.95 -26.73 -7.03
N ALA A 143 10.53 -25.48 -6.85
CA ALA A 143 11.21 -24.30 -7.41
C ALA A 143 12.52 -23.92 -6.68
N GLY A 144 12.75 -24.45 -5.48
CA GLY A 144 13.97 -24.23 -4.70
C GLY A 144 13.71 -23.51 -3.39
N GLU A 145 14.73 -22.83 -2.88
CA GLU A 145 14.68 -22.01 -1.68
C GLU A 145 15.71 -20.87 -1.73
N THR A 146 15.52 -19.85 -0.91
CA THR A 146 16.45 -18.72 -0.79
C THR A 146 16.71 -18.30 0.66
N THR A 147 17.91 -17.81 0.91
CA THR A 147 18.28 -17.06 2.12
C THR A 147 18.85 -15.70 1.74
N LEU A 148 18.72 -14.69 2.62
CA LEU A 148 19.19 -13.33 2.38
C LEU A 148 20.00 -12.81 3.57
N GLU A 149 21.18 -12.25 3.31
CA GLU A 149 21.97 -11.50 4.27
C GLU A 149 22.31 -10.09 3.74
N PRO A 150 22.10 -9.01 4.53
CA PRO A 150 21.35 -8.98 5.77
C PRO A 150 19.84 -9.17 5.50
N SER A 151 19.13 -9.87 6.41
CA SER A 151 17.67 -9.99 6.38
C SER A 151 16.96 -8.84 7.11
N ARG A 152 17.72 -7.95 7.75
CA ARG A 152 17.21 -6.82 8.52
C ARG A 152 18.09 -5.60 8.34
N VAL A 153 17.48 -4.45 8.03
CA VAL A 153 18.18 -3.20 7.78
C VAL A 153 17.43 -2.01 8.38
N THR A 154 18.14 -0.93 8.65
CA THR A 154 17.55 0.33 9.11
C THR A 154 17.04 1.14 7.92
N VAL A 155 15.91 1.82 8.07
CA VAL A 155 15.36 2.75 7.05
C VAL A 155 16.43 3.67 6.47
N GLY A 156 16.35 3.88 5.15
CA GLY A 156 17.24 4.77 4.39
C GLY A 156 18.72 4.42 4.42
N SER A 157 19.12 3.28 5.02
CA SER A 157 20.52 2.84 5.04
C SER A 157 20.80 1.94 3.84
N GLY A 158 21.92 2.17 3.14
CA GLY A 158 22.40 1.25 2.10
C GLY A 158 22.77 -0.13 2.65
N ALA A 159 22.77 -1.14 1.78
CA ALA A 159 23.14 -2.50 2.10
C ALA A 159 23.75 -3.22 0.90
N THR A 160 24.64 -4.17 1.18
CA THR A 160 25.03 -5.21 0.23
C THR A 160 24.28 -6.48 0.60
N PHE A 161 23.38 -6.90 -0.27
CA PHE A 161 22.59 -8.11 -0.13
C PHE A 161 23.30 -9.30 -0.77
N THR A 162 23.30 -10.40 -0.06
CA THR A 162 23.78 -11.71 -0.50
C THR A 162 22.60 -12.67 -0.44
N ALA A 163 22.01 -12.96 -1.62
CA ALA A 163 20.93 -13.92 -1.76
C ALA A 163 21.50 -15.28 -2.21
N LYS A 164 21.42 -16.29 -1.35
CA LYS A 164 21.78 -17.66 -1.71
C LYS A 164 20.55 -18.37 -2.25
N TYR A 165 20.60 -18.83 -3.48
CA TYR A 165 19.56 -19.65 -4.10
C TYR A 165 20.00 -21.11 -4.12
N ARG A 166 19.11 -22.04 -3.74
CA ARG A 166 19.32 -23.49 -3.87
C ARG A 166 18.19 -24.11 -4.66
N ALA A 167 18.56 -24.99 -5.60
CA ALA A 167 17.58 -25.73 -6.39
C ALA A 167 16.79 -26.72 -5.51
N GLY A 168 15.52 -26.93 -5.88
CA GLY A 168 14.62 -27.83 -5.15
C GLY A 168 15.05 -29.30 -5.24
N ALA A 169 14.25 -30.19 -4.65
CA ALA A 169 14.56 -31.62 -4.56
C ALA A 169 14.79 -32.33 -5.92
N LYS A 170 14.39 -31.70 -7.02
CA LYS A 170 14.54 -32.22 -8.39
C LYS A 170 15.69 -31.60 -9.18
N GLY A 171 16.40 -30.63 -8.62
CA GLY A 171 17.37 -29.82 -9.36
C GLY A 171 16.70 -28.94 -10.42
N LEU A 172 17.52 -28.26 -11.22
CA LEU A 172 17.07 -27.48 -12.38
C LEU A 172 17.86 -27.92 -13.63
N PRO A 173 17.21 -28.04 -14.80
CA PRO A 173 17.90 -28.38 -16.03
C PRO A 173 18.74 -27.22 -16.56
N ALA A 174 19.70 -27.53 -17.43
CA ALA A 174 20.35 -26.51 -18.26
C ALA A 174 19.30 -25.80 -19.12
N GLY A 175 19.42 -24.48 -19.26
CA GLY A 175 18.47 -23.62 -19.94
C GLY A 175 17.35 -23.06 -19.05
N ALA A 176 17.28 -23.44 -17.78
CA ALA A 176 16.38 -22.83 -16.81
C ALA A 176 16.80 -21.39 -16.46
N LEU A 177 15.84 -20.63 -15.94
CA LEU A 177 15.99 -19.23 -15.54
C LEU A 177 15.67 -19.08 -14.06
N VAL A 178 16.48 -18.29 -13.35
CA VAL A 178 16.19 -17.83 -11.99
C VAL A 178 16.08 -16.32 -12.02
N ARG A 179 14.94 -15.78 -11.60
CA ARG A 179 14.64 -14.35 -11.55
C ARG A 179 14.71 -13.86 -10.11
N PHE A 180 15.39 -12.75 -9.88
CA PHE A 180 15.41 -12.04 -8.59
C PHE A 180 14.77 -10.66 -8.74
N ALA A 181 13.85 -10.32 -7.83
CA ALA A 181 13.11 -9.07 -7.86
C ALA A 181 13.81 -7.97 -7.05
N VAL A 182 14.09 -6.82 -7.65
CA VAL A 182 14.60 -5.62 -6.97
C VAL A 182 13.51 -4.56 -6.95
N ALA A 183 13.26 -3.95 -5.79
CA ALA A 183 12.34 -2.83 -5.69
C ALA A 183 12.90 -1.61 -6.42
N LYS A 184 12.06 -0.94 -7.20
CA LYS A 184 12.44 0.27 -7.92
C LYS A 184 12.92 1.39 -6.98
N ALA A 185 12.46 1.40 -5.72
CA ALA A 185 12.90 2.34 -4.69
C ALA A 185 14.40 2.22 -4.34
N PHE A 186 15.04 1.13 -4.74
CA PHE A 186 16.45 0.87 -4.47
C PHE A 186 17.33 1.36 -5.64
N SER A 187 18.65 1.36 -5.47
CA SER A 187 19.59 1.63 -6.57
C SER A 187 19.34 0.66 -7.74
N GLY A 188 19.13 1.18 -8.95
CA GLY A 188 18.81 0.36 -10.11
C GLY A 188 19.90 -0.70 -10.38
N PRO A 189 19.55 -1.99 -10.51
CA PRO A 189 20.54 -3.05 -10.68
C PRO A 189 21.30 -2.91 -12.00
N GLN A 190 22.61 -3.19 -11.99
CA GLN A 190 23.52 -3.04 -13.13
C GLN A 190 24.72 -4.00 -13.01
N THR A 191 25.43 -4.26 -14.11
CA THR A 191 26.60 -5.19 -14.16
C THR A 191 27.87 -4.54 -14.72
N GLU A 192 27.81 -3.25 -15.04
CA GLU A 192 28.83 -2.50 -15.76
C GLU A 192 29.91 -1.91 -14.82
N ASP A 193 29.53 -1.35 -13.67
CA ASP A 193 30.44 -0.66 -12.75
C ASP A 193 30.44 -1.33 -11.36
N PRO A 194 31.48 -2.09 -10.99
CA PRO A 194 31.54 -2.78 -9.69
C PRO A 194 31.52 -1.85 -8.48
N ASP A 195 31.98 -0.61 -8.65
CA ASP A 195 32.11 0.39 -7.58
C ASP A 195 30.90 1.33 -7.50
N ALA A 196 29.95 1.24 -8.44
CA ALA A 196 28.71 2.03 -8.41
C ALA A 196 27.54 1.30 -7.71
N PRO A 197 26.66 2.04 -7.02
CA PRO A 197 25.44 1.46 -6.43
C PRO A 197 24.61 0.76 -7.50
N GLY A 198 23.93 -0.31 -7.11
CA GLY A 198 23.18 -1.16 -8.02
C GLY A 198 23.99 -2.32 -8.59
N HIS A 199 25.30 -2.38 -8.39
CA HIS A 199 26.10 -3.47 -8.94
C HIS A 199 25.59 -4.85 -8.47
N VAL A 200 25.44 -5.76 -9.44
CA VAL A 200 25.04 -7.14 -9.24
C VAL A 200 26.14 -8.08 -9.74
N SER A 201 26.48 -9.09 -8.96
CA SER A 201 27.37 -10.17 -9.39
C SER A 201 26.87 -11.54 -8.95
N ILE A 202 27.37 -12.58 -9.60
CA ILE A 202 27.22 -13.96 -9.15
C ILE A 202 28.50 -14.39 -8.45
N ASP A 203 28.35 -15.05 -7.31
CA ASP A 203 29.41 -15.67 -6.53
C ASP A 203 29.02 -17.13 -6.19
N GLU A 204 29.96 -17.90 -5.63
CA GLU A 204 29.78 -19.27 -5.11
C GLU A 204 28.78 -20.11 -5.93
N ALA A 205 29.09 -20.41 -7.19
CA ALA A 205 28.17 -21.12 -8.09
C ALA A 205 28.57 -22.60 -8.29
N ASP A 206 27.63 -23.51 -8.05
CA ASP A 206 27.77 -24.95 -8.31
C ASP A 206 27.53 -25.33 -9.78
N CYS A 207 27.22 -24.34 -10.63
CA CYS A 207 26.95 -24.50 -12.06
C CYS A 207 27.49 -23.31 -12.86
N GLN A 208 27.55 -23.45 -14.19
CA GLN A 208 27.74 -22.30 -15.06
C GLN A 208 26.44 -21.51 -15.15
N VAL A 209 26.46 -20.27 -14.65
CA VAL A 209 25.32 -19.36 -14.61
C VAL A 209 25.77 -17.95 -14.97
N SER A 210 24.94 -17.24 -15.73
CA SER A 210 25.22 -15.87 -16.15
C SER A 210 24.00 -14.97 -15.96
N ILE A 211 24.23 -13.69 -15.64
CA ILE A 211 23.19 -12.66 -15.64
C ILE A 211 22.91 -12.31 -17.11
N THR A 212 21.72 -12.66 -17.60
CA THR A 212 21.40 -12.54 -19.02
C THR A 212 20.69 -11.22 -19.34
N THR A 213 19.88 -10.72 -18.41
CA THR A 213 19.20 -9.43 -18.56
C THR A 213 18.81 -8.84 -17.21
N ILE A 214 18.74 -7.51 -17.19
CA ILE A 214 18.16 -6.69 -16.13
C ILE A 214 17.12 -5.80 -16.81
N GLU A 215 15.86 -5.95 -16.45
CA GLU A 215 14.78 -5.21 -17.11
C GLU A 215 13.60 -4.90 -16.19
N GLN A 216 12.76 -3.94 -16.58
CA GLN A 216 11.53 -3.68 -15.85
C GLN A 216 10.63 -4.92 -15.88
N SER A 217 10.02 -5.22 -14.74
CA SER A 217 9.15 -6.39 -14.66
C SER A 217 7.92 -6.23 -15.56
N ILE A 218 7.59 -7.32 -16.26
CA ILE A 218 6.31 -7.41 -17.00
C ILE A 218 5.14 -7.85 -16.09
N GLU A 219 5.41 -8.15 -14.82
CA GLU A 219 4.40 -8.58 -13.84
C GLU A 219 4.18 -7.56 -12.72
N SER A 220 4.99 -6.48 -12.67
CA SER A 220 4.92 -5.47 -11.62
C SER A 220 5.41 -4.11 -12.10
N HIS A 221 4.71 -3.05 -11.69
CA HIS A 221 5.14 -1.68 -11.94
C HIS A 221 6.24 -1.22 -10.99
N GLU A 222 6.45 -1.92 -9.88
CA GLU A 222 7.35 -1.51 -8.81
C GLU A 222 8.69 -2.24 -8.81
N LYS A 223 8.88 -3.23 -9.68
CA LYS A 223 10.06 -4.11 -9.65
C LYS A 223 10.89 -4.04 -10.93
N ILE A 224 12.19 -4.23 -10.75
CA ILE A 224 13.17 -4.54 -11.80
C ILE A 224 13.57 -6.00 -11.57
N ASP A 225 13.59 -6.79 -12.64
CA ASP A 225 13.91 -8.21 -12.61
C ASP A 225 15.36 -8.42 -13.07
N ILE A 226 16.17 -9.07 -12.24
CA ILE A 226 17.49 -9.61 -12.59
C ILE A 226 17.28 -11.06 -13.00
N ILE A 227 17.70 -11.45 -14.20
CA ILE A 227 17.44 -12.78 -14.74
C ILE A 227 18.76 -13.50 -14.99
N CYS A 228 18.95 -14.58 -14.23
CA CYS A 228 20.06 -15.49 -14.36
C CYS A 228 19.68 -16.67 -15.27
N TYR A 229 20.56 -17.02 -16.20
CA TYR A 229 20.43 -18.16 -17.10
C TYR A 229 21.40 -19.28 -16.67
N LEU A 230 20.88 -20.50 -16.53
CA LEU A 230 21.68 -21.68 -16.19
C LEU A 230 22.25 -22.30 -17.48
N GLU A 231 23.54 -22.13 -17.73
CA GLU A 231 24.25 -22.74 -18.86
C GLU A 231 24.45 -24.25 -18.64
N SER A 232 24.64 -24.66 -17.40
CA SER A 232 24.57 -26.04 -16.95
C SER A 232 23.49 -26.22 -15.88
N GLY A 233 22.96 -27.46 -15.75
CA GLY A 233 21.93 -27.74 -14.76
C GLY A 233 22.44 -27.68 -13.33
N LEU A 234 21.54 -27.36 -12.39
CA LEU A 234 21.77 -27.47 -10.94
C LEU A 234 21.28 -28.83 -10.45
N SER A 235 22.13 -29.51 -9.67
CA SER A 235 21.71 -30.70 -8.93
C SER A 235 20.79 -30.32 -7.76
N PRO A 236 20.04 -31.27 -7.17
CA PRO A 236 19.25 -30.97 -5.98
C PRO A 236 20.09 -30.34 -4.85
N ALA A 237 19.55 -29.31 -4.21
CA ALA A 237 20.17 -28.57 -3.10
C ALA A 237 21.49 -27.81 -3.40
N THR A 238 22.00 -27.89 -4.63
CA THR A 238 23.10 -27.05 -5.12
C THR A 238 22.57 -25.71 -5.61
N GLY A 239 23.43 -24.71 -5.72
CA GLY A 239 22.98 -23.33 -5.88
C GLY A 239 24.00 -22.37 -6.44
N PHE A 240 23.68 -21.10 -6.30
CA PHE A 240 24.59 -19.99 -6.50
C PHE A 240 24.20 -18.82 -5.60
N THR A 241 25.12 -17.88 -5.43
CA THR A 241 24.91 -16.67 -4.65
C THR A 241 24.79 -15.46 -5.57
N LEU A 242 23.75 -14.66 -5.43
CA LEU A 242 23.62 -13.36 -6.07
C LEU A 242 23.97 -12.26 -5.06
N VAL A 243 24.94 -11.41 -5.41
CA VAL A 243 25.32 -10.24 -4.61
C VAL A 243 24.78 -8.99 -5.29
N TYR A 244 24.11 -8.12 -4.54
CA TYR A 244 23.56 -6.86 -5.04
C TYR A 244 23.76 -5.75 -4.01
N ARG A 245 24.36 -4.64 -4.42
CA ARG A 245 24.58 -3.49 -3.54
C ARG A 245 23.62 -2.36 -3.85
N THR A 246 23.05 -1.76 -2.80
CA THR A 246 22.21 -0.56 -2.92
C THR A 246 22.59 0.49 -1.88
N ASP A 247 22.54 1.76 -2.29
CA ASP A 247 22.76 2.91 -1.39
C ASP A 247 21.42 3.61 -1.06
N ARG A 248 20.36 3.29 -1.81
CA ARG A 248 18.99 3.77 -1.59
C ARG A 248 18.10 2.63 -1.12
N MET A 249 17.25 2.88 -0.15
CA MET A 249 16.29 1.90 0.40
C MET A 249 15.03 2.58 0.91
N TYR A 250 14.05 1.76 1.30
CA TYR A 250 12.81 2.24 1.91
C TYR A 250 13.10 3.13 3.12
N ILE A 251 12.39 4.25 3.22
CA ILE A 251 12.48 5.16 4.36
C ILE A 251 11.41 4.89 5.43
N CYS A 252 10.47 4.00 5.15
CA CYS A 252 9.47 3.53 6.08
C CYS A 252 9.80 2.09 6.57
N PRO A 253 9.48 1.74 7.82
CA PRO A 253 9.54 0.37 8.31
C PRO A 253 8.59 -0.55 7.56
N GLY A 254 8.93 -1.84 7.49
CA GLY A 254 8.07 -2.82 6.84
C GLY A 254 8.62 -4.24 6.95
N GLY A 255 7.72 -5.22 6.92
CA GLY A 255 8.05 -6.65 6.89
C GLY A 255 7.58 -7.29 5.59
N PHE A 256 8.47 -8.02 4.92
CA PHE A 256 8.19 -8.66 3.64
C PHE A 256 8.42 -10.16 3.79
N MET A 257 7.38 -10.96 3.55
CA MET A 257 7.40 -12.41 3.76
C MET A 257 6.85 -13.21 2.57
N GLU A 258 6.12 -12.56 1.67
CA GLU A 258 5.49 -13.23 0.53
C GLU A 258 6.48 -13.43 -0.62
N SER A 259 6.35 -14.56 -1.34
CA SER A 259 7.15 -14.84 -2.54
C SER A 259 6.37 -14.69 -3.84
N GLU A 260 5.03 -14.61 -3.78
CA GLU A 260 4.17 -14.56 -4.95
C GLU A 260 3.75 -13.15 -5.34
N ARG A 261 3.81 -12.85 -6.65
CA ARG A 261 3.20 -11.65 -7.22
C ARG A 261 1.71 -11.87 -7.43
N ARG A 262 0.93 -11.64 -6.38
CA ARG A 262 -0.53 -11.68 -6.45
C ARG A 262 -1.09 -10.53 -7.26
N PHE A 263 -0.58 -9.33 -7.00
CA PHE A 263 -0.95 -8.07 -7.65
C PHE A 263 0.28 -7.43 -8.31
N TRP A 264 0.05 -6.43 -9.15
CA TRP A 264 1.15 -5.70 -9.78
C TRP A 264 1.97 -4.87 -8.77
N TYR A 265 1.38 -4.55 -7.62
CA TYR A 265 1.99 -3.83 -6.49
C TYR A 265 2.44 -4.74 -5.34
N SER A 266 2.44 -6.08 -5.50
CA SER A 266 2.83 -6.98 -4.40
C SER A 266 4.22 -6.65 -3.83
N HIS A 267 4.29 -6.44 -2.52
CA HIS A 267 5.51 -6.09 -1.81
C HIS A 267 6.35 -7.33 -1.47
N LEU A 268 7.33 -7.63 -2.32
CA LEU A 268 8.26 -8.75 -2.14
C LEU A 268 9.51 -8.36 -1.34
N PRO A 269 10.14 -9.31 -0.62
CA PRO A 269 11.51 -9.18 -0.15
C PRO A 269 12.48 -8.82 -1.30
N PRO A 270 13.53 -8.01 -1.04
CA PRO A 270 14.54 -7.74 -2.04
C PRO A 270 15.26 -9.03 -2.43
N LEU A 271 15.45 -9.22 -3.73
CA LEU A 271 15.96 -10.46 -4.32
C LEU A 271 15.04 -11.66 -4.11
N SER A 272 13.73 -11.47 -3.90
CA SER A 272 12.76 -12.58 -3.93
C SER A 272 12.85 -13.33 -5.27
N ALA A 273 13.01 -14.65 -5.21
CA ALA A 273 13.31 -15.47 -6.37
C ALA A 273 12.09 -16.20 -6.97
N ALA A 274 12.13 -16.40 -8.29
CA ALA A 274 11.21 -17.25 -9.02
C ALA A 274 11.93 -18.00 -10.15
N VAL A 275 11.40 -19.15 -10.58
CA VAL A 275 12.08 -20.05 -11.51
C VAL A 275 11.23 -20.40 -12.72
N ALA A 276 11.82 -20.40 -13.90
CA ALA A 276 11.24 -20.97 -15.11
C ALA A 276 12.14 -22.09 -15.63
N LEU A 277 11.58 -23.24 -16.03
CA LEU A 277 12.38 -24.38 -16.53
C LEU A 277 12.97 -24.13 -17.92
N SER A 278 12.45 -23.16 -18.65
CA SER A 278 12.98 -22.65 -19.91
C SER A 278 12.43 -21.25 -20.18
N LYS A 279 12.99 -20.56 -21.18
CA LYS A 279 12.50 -19.26 -21.66
C LYS A 279 11.04 -19.25 -22.16
N ASP A 280 10.48 -20.41 -22.48
CA ASP A 280 9.13 -20.55 -23.05
C ASP A 280 8.09 -20.86 -21.97
N LEU A 281 8.51 -21.05 -20.72
CA LEU A 281 7.66 -21.34 -19.57
C LEU A 281 7.58 -20.14 -18.62
N PRO A 282 6.45 -19.98 -17.90
CA PRO A 282 6.30 -18.88 -16.96
C PRO A 282 7.20 -19.07 -15.74
N PHE A 283 7.56 -17.96 -15.09
CA PHE A 283 8.19 -18.00 -13.78
C PHE A 283 7.20 -18.51 -12.71
N VAL A 284 7.70 -19.40 -11.85
CA VAL A 284 7.01 -19.95 -10.70
C VAL A 284 7.72 -19.45 -9.45
N SER A 285 7.00 -18.70 -8.62
CA SER A 285 7.48 -18.26 -7.31
C SER A 285 7.77 -19.44 -6.40
N LEU A 286 8.69 -19.24 -5.46
CA LEU A 286 8.92 -20.16 -4.35
C LEU A 286 7.67 -20.31 -3.48
N GLU A 287 7.55 -21.40 -2.74
CA GLU A 287 6.62 -21.46 -1.60
C GLU A 287 7.04 -20.43 -0.55
N ASP A 288 6.09 -19.80 0.15
CA ASP A 288 6.40 -18.69 1.06
C ASP A 288 7.33 -19.11 2.21
N ASN A 289 7.28 -20.38 2.64
CA ASN A 289 8.18 -20.95 3.64
C ASN A 289 9.57 -21.37 3.08
N ARG A 290 9.80 -21.24 1.77
CA ARG A 290 11.07 -21.47 1.08
C ARG A 290 11.69 -20.18 0.55
N GLY A 291 10.94 -19.08 0.56
CA GLY A 291 11.46 -17.73 0.39
C GLY A 291 12.15 -17.22 1.66
N HIS A 292 12.93 -16.15 1.53
CA HIS A 292 13.50 -15.44 2.67
C HIS A 292 12.56 -14.31 3.13
N ILE A 293 12.73 -13.92 4.39
CA ILE A 293 12.02 -12.79 5.00
C ILE A 293 12.97 -11.60 5.07
N PHE A 294 12.43 -10.40 4.87
CA PHE A 294 13.17 -9.16 4.99
C PHE A 294 12.42 -8.15 5.87
N ARG A 295 13.17 -7.40 6.69
CA ARG A 295 12.60 -6.37 7.56
C ARG A 295 13.37 -5.06 7.45
N VAL A 296 12.64 -3.98 7.20
CA VAL A 296 13.15 -2.61 7.39
C VAL A 296 12.65 -2.10 8.74
N VAL A 297 13.56 -1.53 9.54
CA VAL A 297 13.25 -1.07 10.89
C VAL A 297 13.57 0.42 11.09
N PRO A 298 12.88 1.10 12.02
CA PRO A 298 13.11 2.52 12.30
C PRO A 298 14.58 2.82 12.65
N GLY A 299 15.00 4.04 12.32
CA GLY A 299 16.28 4.60 12.70
C GLY A 299 16.34 5.01 14.16
N LYS A 300 17.51 5.47 14.62
CA LYS A 300 17.68 6.01 15.97
C LYS A 300 16.78 7.24 16.18
N CYS A 301 16.35 7.49 17.41
CA CYS A 301 15.68 8.73 17.78
C CYS A 301 16.51 9.95 17.37
N ARG A 302 15.90 10.88 16.62
CA ARG A 302 16.55 12.09 16.10
C ARG A 302 15.72 13.35 16.26
N ARG A 303 14.40 13.24 16.41
CA ARG A 303 13.49 14.38 16.35
C ARG A 303 12.46 14.28 17.46
N LEU A 304 12.09 15.44 18.00
CA LEU A 304 10.95 15.62 18.87
C LEU A 304 9.93 16.49 18.14
N HIS A 305 8.66 16.13 18.25
CA HIS A 305 7.54 16.92 17.75
C HIS A 305 6.59 17.22 18.90
N LEU A 306 6.01 18.43 18.88
CA LEU A 306 5.10 18.91 19.92
C LEU A 306 3.74 19.26 19.32
N PHE A 307 2.66 18.86 19.99
CA PHE A 307 1.30 19.08 19.53
C PHE A 307 0.47 19.73 20.62
N LEU A 308 -0.18 20.82 20.24
CA LEU A 308 -1.27 21.41 21.01
C LEU A 308 -2.59 21.20 20.27
N PRO A 309 -3.74 21.18 20.96
CA PRO A 309 -5.03 21.28 20.27
C PRO A 309 -5.11 22.58 19.47
N GLY A 310 -5.99 22.63 18.47
CA GLY A 310 -6.28 23.88 17.76
C GLY A 310 -7.09 24.85 18.63
N ARG A 311 -8.03 25.58 18.05
CA ARG A 311 -8.91 26.47 18.82
C ARG A 311 -9.83 25.67 19.75
N ARG A 312 -9.85 26.01 21.03
CA ARG A 312 -10.69 25.37 22.06
C ARG A 312 -11.18 26.40 23.08
N PHE A 313 -12.34 26.14 23.67
CA PHE A 313 -12.66 26.68 24.99
C PHE A 313 -11.70 26.07 26.01
N TYR A 314 -11.33 26.84 27.04
CA TYR A 314 -10.50 26.28 28.10
C TYR A 314 -11.19 25.06 28.74
N SER A 315 -10.44 23.99 28.93
CA SER A 315 -10.85 22.85 29.74
C SER A 315 -9.67 22.32 30.53
N LYS A 316 -9.95 21.67 31.66
CA LYS A 316 -8.94 21.01 32.50
C LYS A 316 -8.27 19.78 31.84
N ASN A 317 -8.69 19.42 30.63
CA ASN A 317 -8.22 18.24 29.90
C ASN A 317 -7.33 18.61 28.70
N LEU A 318 -7.05 19.90 28.48
CA LEU A 318 -6.13 20.29 27.41
C LEU A 318 -4.72 19.84 27.77
N SER A 319 -4.00 19.27 26.81
CA SER A 319 -2.65 18.76 27.00
C SER A 319 -1.72 19.17 25.86
N LEU A 320 -0.43 19.29 26.19
CA LEU A 320 0.68 19.25 25.27
C LEU A 320 1.10 17.80 25.09
N LYS A 321 1.13 17.32 23.85
CA LYS A 321 1.65 16.00 23.51
C LYS A 321 3.01 16.12 22.84
N GLY A 322 3.90 15.18 23.13
CA GLY A 322 5.21 15.08 22.49
C GLY A 322 5.45 13.69 21.91
N THR A 323 5.96 13.62 20.68
CA THR A 323 6.29 12.37 19.99
C THR A 323 7.74 12.42 19.49
N PHE A 324 8.52 11.40 19.85
CA PHE A 324 9.88 11.21 19.34
C PHE A 324 9.87 10.33 18.11
N THR A 325 10.61 10.72 17.07
CA THR A 325 10.75 9.94 15.84
C THR A 325 12.21 9.78 15.42
N ASP A 326 12.43 8.91 14.44
CA ASP A 326 13.71 8.88 13.74
C ASP A 326 13.85 10.07 12.77
N HIS A 327 14.92 10.03 11.96
CA HIS A 327 15.21 11.07 10.97
C HIS A 327 14.06 11.28 9.95
N TYR A 328 13.40 10.20 9.53
CA TYR A 328 12.38 10.15 8.49
C TYR A 328 10.94 10.19 9.05
N ARG A 329 10.76 10.62 10.31
CA ARG A 329 9.47 10.62 11.05
C ARG A 329 8.90 9.25 11.42
N ASN A 330 9.68 8.17 11.32
CA ASN A 330 9.15 6.87 11.74
C ASN A 330 9.01 6.78 13.26
N SER A 331 7.87 6.23 13.67
CA SER A 331 7.52 5.97 15.06
C SER A 331 7.15 4.49 15.25
N PRO A 332 7.58 3.84 16.34
CA PRO A 332 8.47 4.36 17.37
C PRO A 332 9.96 4.23 16.96
N PRO A 333 10.83 5.19 17.28
CA PRO A 333 12.25 5.14 16.88
C PRO A 333 13.03 4.04 17.59
N ALA A 334 14.17 3.64 17.03
CA ALA A 334 15.12 2.74 17.68
C ALA A 334 15.96 3.44 18.75
N GLY A 335 16.45 2.67 19.72
CA GLY A 335 17.32 3.16 20.79
C GLY A 335 16.59 3.90 21.91
N LYS A 336 17.37 4.59 22.75
CA LYS A 336 16.85 5.42 23.86
C LYS A 336 16.43 6.78 23.34
N VAL A 337 15.38 7.34 23.94
CA VAL A 337 14.99 8.75 23.77
C VAL A 337 15.75 9.60 24.79
N ASP A 338 16.12 10.82 24.39
CA ASP A 338 16.69 11.80 25.30
C ASP A 338 15.55 12.58 25.97
N ALA A 339 15.36 12.36 27.27
CA ALA A 339 14.30 12.97 28.05
C ALA A 339 14.74 14.25 28.77
N ASN A 340 15.99 14.71 28.57
CA ASN A 340 16.52 15.91 29.19
C ASN A 340 15.97 17.18 28.52
N ILE A 341 14.67 17.41 28.66
CA ILE A 341 13.93 18.43 27.92
C ILE A 341 13.17 19.33 28.89
N GLU A 342 13.40 20.64 28.76
CA GLU A 342 12.59 21.67 29.42
C GLU A 342 11.52 22.19 28.47
N LEU A 343 10.28 22.26 28.96
CA LEU A 343 9.11 22.66 28.19
C LEU A 343 8.55 23.98 28.72
N CYS A 344 8.10 24.84 27.82
CA CYS A 344 7.34 26.04 28.17
C CYS A 344 6.31 26.40 27.11
N LEU A 345 5.25 27.12 27.52
CA LEU A 345 4.32 27.81 26.64
C LEU A 345 4.71 29.28 26.54
N LEU A 346 4.57 29.85 25.34
CA LEU A 346 4.64 31.29 25.12
C LEU A 346 3.26 31.85 24.77
N ARG A 347 2.90 32.98 25.39
CA ARG A 347 1.76 33.83 25.04
C ARG A 347 2.26 35.26 24.85
N GLY A 348 2.47 35.68 23.60
CA GLY A 348 3.21 36.92 23.34
C GLY A 348 4.63 36.81 23.92
N GLU A 349 5.00 37.72 24.83
CA GLU A 349 6.29 37.71 25.52
C GLU A 349 6.27 36.89 26.83
N ASP A 350 5.08 36.49 27.31
CA ASP A 350 4.94 35.74 28.56
C ASP A 350 5.39 34.29 28.39
N ARG A 351 6.35 33.87 29.20
CA ARG A 351 6.84 32.49 29.27
C ARG A 351 6.25 31.77 30.48
N ILE A 352 5.49 30.72 30.22
CA ILE A 352 4.87 29.86 31.22
C ILE A 352 5.63 28.52 31.26
N PRO A 353 6.41 28.23 32.32
CA PRO A 353 7.12 26.96 32.44
C PRO A 353 6.14 25.78 32.54
N LEU A 354 6.39 24.72 31.76
CA LEU A 354 5.70 23.42 31.88
C LEU A 354 6.55 22.37 32.60
N GLY A 355 7.85 22.62 32.79
CA GLY A 355 8.76 21.71 33.48
C GLY A 355 9.42 20.69 32.56
N SER A 356 9.74 19.51 33.10
CA SER A 356 10.41 18.43 32.36
C SER A 356 9.41 17.47 31.72
N ALA A 357 9.81 16.81 30.63
CA ALA A 357 9.08 15.65 30.09
C ALA A 357 9.20 14.39 30.98
N GLU A 358 10.19 14.35 31.88
CA GLU A 358 10.40 13.23 32.80
C GLU A 358 9.17 13.02 33.71
N GLY A 359 8.75 11.75 33.86
CA GLY A 359 7.55 11.40 34.63
C GLY A 359 6.22 11.59 33.88
N HIS A 360 6.24 12.18 32.67
CA HIS A 360 5.05 12.41 31.84
C HIS A 360 4.95 11.48 30.61
N PHE A 361 5.87 10.52 30.48
CA PHE A 361 5.87 9.56 29.38
C PHE A 361 4.67 8.62 29.47
N THR A 362 3.88 8.57 28.40
CA THR A 362 2.75 7.64 28.22
C THR A 362 3.18 6.38 27.46
N ASP A 363 4.32 6.44 26.77
CA ASP A 363 5.00 5.34 26.07
C ASP A 363 6.52 5.62 26.06
N ARG A 364 7.35 4.69 25.60
CA ARG A 364 8.81 4.85 25.50
C ARG A 364 9.29 6.01 24.60
N HIS A 365 8.40 6.58 23.81
CA HIS A 365 8.69 7.58 22.77
C HIS A 365 7.63 8.69 22.72
N ARG A 366 6.74 8.76 23.71
CA ARG A 366 5.65 9.75 23.77
C ARG A 366 5.42 10.21 25.20
N PHE A 367 5.05 11.48 25.35
CA PHE A 367 4.66 12.06 26.63
C PHE A 367 3.45 12.98 26.48
N GLU A 368 2.77 13.20 27.59
CA GLU A 368 1.61 14.09 27.67
C GLU A 368 1.65 14.92 28.95
N ILE A 369 1.55 16.24 28.81
CA ILE A 369 1.54 17.20 29.93
C ILE A 369 0.22 17.97 29.89
N LEU A 370 -0.55 17.90 30.98
CA LEU A 370 -1.75 18.72 31.13
C LEU A 370 -1.37 20.19 31.18
N LEU A 371 -2.07 21.01 30.40
CA LEU A 371 -1.85 22.45 30.38
C LEU A 371 -2.41 23.07 31.67
N PRO A 372 -1.74 24.10 32.21
CA PRO A 372 -2.28 24.86 33.33
C PRO A 372 -3.56 25.60 32.90
N ARG A 373 -4.20 26.31 33.84
CA ARG A 373 -5.26 27.24 33.46
C ARG A 373 -4.69 28.30 32.52
N LEU A 374 -5.31 28.44 31.35
CA LEU A 374 -4.92 29.40 30.33
C LEU A 374 -6.01 30.46 30.20
N ASP A 375 -5.57 31.70 30.02
CA ASP A 375 -6.46 32.80 29.65
C ASP A 375 -6.72 32.78 28.13
N PRO A 376 -7.76 33.49 27.65
CA PRO A 376 -7.99 33.64 26.23
C PRO A 376 -6.77 34.21 25.47
N GLY A 377 -6.42 33.62 24.34
CA GLY A 377 -5.29 34.06 23.51
C GLY A 377 -4.56 32.93 22.78
N PHE A 378 -3.47 33.31 22.11
CA PHE A 378 -2.65 32.38 21.32
C PHE A 378 -1.44 31.89 22.11
N TYR A 379 -1.25 30.57 22.07
CA TYR A 379 -0.17 29.87 22.74
C TYR A 379 0.65 29.04 21.76
N ARG A 380 1.93 28.86 22.07
CA ARG A 380 2.80 27.91 21.39
C ARG A 380 3.76 27.26 22.38
N ALA A 381 3.95 25.95 22.30
CA ALA A 381 4.88 25.22 23.13
C ALA A 381 6.26 25.14 22.48
N PHE A 382 7.29 25.16 23.33
CA PHE A 382 8.69 25.01 22.95
C PHE A 382 9.35 23.98 23.85
N ALA A 383 10.22 23.16 23.26
CA ALA A 383 11.11 22.24 23.95
C ALA A 383 12.55 22.72 23.80
N TYR A 384 13.29 22.74 24.91
CA TYR A 384 14.71 23.07 24.94
C TYR A 384 15.51 21.94 25.58
N HIS A 385 16.72 21.68 25.10
CA HIS A 385 17.61 20.73 25.74
C HIS A 385 18.08 21.28 27.10
N SER A 386 17.94 20.48 28.15
CA SER A 386 18.30 20.85 29.52
C SER A 386 19.81 21.10 29.60
N GLY A 387 20.21 22.31 29.99
CA GLY A 387 21.61 22.70 30.17
C GLY A 387 22.30 23.36 28.98
N THR A 388 21.84 23.15 27.74
CA THR A 388 22.36 23.89 26.56
C THR A 388 21.41 24.99 26.09
N LEU A 389 20.11 24.88 26.43
CA LEU A 389 19.04 25.78 25.99
C LEU A 389 18.86 25.82 24.46
N GLU A 390 19.33 24.79 23.75
CA GLU A 390 19.07 24.60 22.32
C GLU A 390 17.59 24.28 22.09
N GLU A 391 16.92 24.99 21.17
CA GLU A 391 15.54 24.68 20.77
C GLU A 391 15.50 23.33 20.05
N LEU A 392 14.80 22.37 20.63
CA LEU A 392 14.63 21.02 20.07
C LEU A 392 13.38 20.90 19.21
N ALA A 393 12.30 21.55 19.61
CA ALA A 393 11.00 21.45 18.95
C ALA A 393 10.07 22.62 19.30
N ARG A 394 9.09 22.83 18.43
CA ARG A 394 8.05 23.85 18.56
C ARG A 394 6.71 23.29 18.10
N SER A 395 5.64 23.58 18.83
CA SER A 395 4.29 23.09 18.47
C SER A 395 3.59 23.92 17.40
N ASN A 396 2.49 23.39 16.87
CA ASN A 396 1.42 24.17 16.25
C ASN A 396 0.81 25.18 17.25
N PRO A 397 0.08 26.22 16.79
CA PRO A 397 -0.57 27.16 17.70
C PRO A 397 -1.82 26.56 18.36
N LEU A 398 -2.08 26.99 19.59
CA LEU A 398 -3.32 26.80 20.34
C LEU A 398 -3.98 28.16 20.52
N GLU A 399 -5.28 28.24 20.24
CA GLU A 399 -6.09 29.42 20.54
C GLU A 399 -7.09 29.06 21.64
N ILE A 400 -7.00 29.75 22.78
CA ILE A 400 -8.00 29.68 23.84
C ILE A 400 -9.01 30.80 23.60
N ILE A 401 -10.28 30.43 23.44
CA ILE A 401 -11.39 31.37 23.29
C ILE A 401 -12.23 31.45 24.57
N GLU A 402 -12.89 32.60 24.76
CA GLU A 402 -13.84 32.80 25.85
C GLU A 402 -15.09 31.91 25.68
N GLU A 403 -15.73 31.51 26.78
CA GLU A 403 -17.00 30.75 26.73
C GLU A 403 -18.14 31.52 26.05
N SER A 404 -18.04 32.85 26.01
CA SER A 404 -18.97 33.76 25.33
C SER A 404 -18.75 33.84 23.82
N ASP A 405 -17.61 33.34 23.32
CA ASP A 405 -17.25 33.39 21.91
C ASP A 405 -18.15 32.46 21.08
N GLN A 406 -18.49 32.90 19.88
CA GLN A 406 -19.34 32.16 18.94
C GLN A 406 -18.54 31.40 17.88
N GLN A 407 -17.20 31.52 17.88
CA GLN A 407 -16.35 30.80 16.95
C GLN A 407 -16.35 29.28 17.21
N ASP A 408 -16.36 28.50 16.13
CA ASP A 408 -16.20 27.06 16.21
C ASP A 408 -14.76 26.67 16.60
N SER A 409 -14.64 25.57 17.34
CA SER A 409 -13.35 24.92 17.64
C SER A 409 -12.65 24.43 16.36
N LEU A 410 -11.31 24.51 16.33
CA LEU A 410 -10.51 24.07 15.17
C LEU A 410 -9.82 22.75 15.46
N TYR A 411 -10.11 21.73 14.67
CA TYR A 411 -9.61 20.37 14.87
C TYR A 411 -8.54 20.03 13.82
N TRP A 412 -7.56 19.22 14.21
CA TRP A 412 -6.52 18.71 13.31
C TRP A 412 -6.89 17.30 12.85
N GLY A 413 -6.83 17.06 11.55
CA GLY A 413 -7.11 15.73 11.02
C GLY A 413 -6.53 15.50 9.65
N GLU A 414 -6.48 14.23 9.28
CA GLU A 414 -6.00 13.77 7.99
C GLU A 414 -6.98 12.73 7.46
N ILE A 415 -7.44 12.92 6.23
CA ILE A 415 -8.51 12.08 5.67
C ILE A 415 -8.08 11.29 4.45
N HIS A 416 -6.82 11.44 4.00
CA HIS A 416 -6.32 10.80 2.78
C HIS A 416 -5.09 9.95 3.12
N GLY A 417 -5.34 8.66 3.38
CA GLY A 417 -4.32 7.67 3.72
C GLY A 417 -4.74 6.25 3.33
N HIS A 418 -3.77 5.50 2.84
CA HIS A 418 -3.83 4.15 2.30
C HIS A 418 -3.11 3.14 3.19
N THR A 419 -3.55 1.90 3.09
CA THR A 419 -3.18 0.79 3.96
C THR A 419 -2.92 -0.47 3.13
N GLU A 420 -2.65 -1.59 3.80
CA GLU A 420 -2.54 -2.91 3.18
C GLU A 420 -3.84 -3.40 2.49
N MET A 421 -4.96 -2.72 2.75
CA MET A 421 -6.22 -2.99 2.05
C MET A 421 -6.18 -2.56 0.57
N SER A 422 -5.23 -1.69 0.20
CA SER A 422 -5.01 -1.25 -1.16
C SER A 422 -3.57 -1.46 -1.64
N ASP A 423 -2.85 -0.42 -2.06
CA ASP A 423 -1.45 -0.42 -2.50
C ASP A 423 -0.49 0.18 -1.47
N GLY A 424 -0.96 0.42 -0.24
CA GLY A 424 -0.13 0.70 0.93
C GLY A 424 0.34 -0.56 1.67
N CYS A 425 1.08 -0.38 2.77
CA CYS A 425 1.69 -1.49 3.52
C CYS A 425 1.46 -1.51 5.05
N GLY A 426 0.81 -0.49 5.62
CA GLY A 426 0.48 -0.42 7.06
C GLY A 426 -0.91 -0.96 7.36
N ASP A 427 -1.13 -1.52 8.56
CA ASP A 427 -2.40 -2.14 8.98
C ASP A 427 -3.55 -1.15 9.08
N TYR A 428 -4.73 -1.55 8.56
CA TYR A 428 -5.91 -0.69 8.48
C TYR A 428 -6.43 -0.19 9.84
N SER A 429 -6.38 -1.03 10.87
CA SER A 429 -6.79 -0.65 12.22
C SER A 429 -5.73 0.22 12.89
N GLU A 430 -4.46 -0.10 12.68
CA GLU A 430 -3.34 0.65 13.24
C GLU A 430 -3.26 2.07 12.69
N LEU A 431 -3.77 2.35 11.48
CA LEU A 431 -3.88 3.72 10.94
C LEU A 431 -4.61 4.66 11.91
N TYR A 432 -5.77 4.24 12.43
CA TYR A 432 -6.57 5.09 13.33
C TYR A 432 -5.89 5.26 14.69
N ARG A 433 -5.28 4.19 15.21
CA ARG A 433 -4.50 4.24 16.45
C ARG A 433 -3.32 5.20 16.30
N HIS A 434 -2.59 5.08 15.19
CA HIS A 434 -1.44 5.92 14.86
C HIS A 434 -1.82 7.39 14.72
N ALA A 435 -2.86 7.69 13.95
CA ALA A 435 -3.38 9.05 13.79
C ALA A 435 -3.70 9.71 15.13
N LYS A 436 -4.36 8.98 16.03
CA LYS A 436 -4.77 9.46 17.34
C LYS A 436 -3.59 9.61 18.32
N ASP A 437 -2.78 8.57 18.44
CA ASP A 437 -1.83 8.46 19.56
C ASP A 437 -0.42 8.94 19.17
N GLU A 438 0.02 8.80 17.92
CA GLU A 438 1.34 9.24 17.42
C GLU A 438 1.21 10.58 16.70
N GLY A 439 0.24 10.67 15.78
CA GLY A 439 -0.07 11.88 15.02
C GLY A 439 -0.81 12.95 15.81
N CYS A 440 -1.33 12.60 16.99
CA CYS A 440 -2.06 13.50 17.88
C CYS A 440 -3.24 14.23 17.21
N LEU A 441 -3.84 13.61 16.18
CA LEU A 441 -4.96 14.14 15.44
C LEU A 441 -6.27 14.01 16.23
N ASP A 442 -7.20 14.93 15.97
CA ASP A 442 -8.56 14.91 16.50
C ASP A 442 -9.49 14.03 15.67
N PHE A 443 -9.22 13.87 14.36
CA PHE A 443 -9.97 12.99 13.48
C PHE A 443 -9.12 12.41 12.35
N ALA A 444 -9.52 11.26 11.82
CA ALA A 444 -8.90 10.68 10.63
C ALA A 444 -9.86 9.91 9.73
N ALA A 445 -9.45 9.64 8.49
CA ALA A 445 -10.11 8.73 7.57
C ALA A 445 -9.08 7.90 6.82
N ALA A 446 -9.35 6.62 6.65
CA ALA A 446 -8.71 5.82 5.61
C ALA A 446 -9.46 6.01 4.28
N SER A 447 -8.72 5.96 3.19
CA SER A 447 -9.22 6.24 1.84
C SER A 447 -8.64 5.26 0.82
N ASP A 448 -8.45 4.00 1.22
CA ASP A 448 -7.98 2.94 0.32
C ASP A 448 -8.72 2.91 -1.02
N HIS A 449 -7.99 2.57 -2.09
CA HIS A 449 -8.53 2.42 -3.44
C HIS A 449 -9.69 1.42 -3.50
N ALA A 450 -10.87 1.93 -3.84
CA ALA A 450 -12.12 1.18 -3.84
C ALA A 450 -12.11 -0.04 -4.78
N GLU A 451 -11.40 0.04 -5.90
CA GLU A 451 -11.26 -1.06 -6.87
C GLU A 451 -10.60 -2.32 -6.31
N TYR A 452 -9.81 -2.19 -5.23
CA TYR A 452 -9.11 -3.30 -4.61
C TYR A 452 -9.96 -3.98 -3.53
N LEU A 453 -11.04 -3.33 -3.08
CA LEU A 453 -11.89 -3.81 -2.01
C LEU A 453 -12.96 -4.77 -2.53
N SER A 454 -13.20 -5.87 -1.82
CA SER A 454 -14.39 -6.71 -2.01
C SER A 454 -15.59 -6.20 -1.20
N ASP A 455 -16.81 -6.70 -1.46
CA ASP A 455 -18.01 -6.19 -0.79
C ASP A 455 -18.00 -6.56 0.70
N ASN A 456 -17.66 -7.81 1.04
CA ASN A 456 -17.57 -8.22 2.45
C ASN A 456 -16.39 -7.54 3.17
N GLN A 457 -15.27 -7.33 2.49
CA GLN A 457 -14.12 -6.61 3.04
C GLN A 457 -14.49 -5.16 3.37
N TRP A 458 -15.22 -4.47 2.48
CA TRP A 458 -15.70 -3.12 2.74
C TRP A 458 -16.66 -3.03 3.92
N LEU A 459 -17.55 -4.01 4.10
CA LEU A 459 -18.41 -4.08 5.27
C LEU A 459 -17.59 -4.20 6.56
N ARG A 460 -16.54 -5.01 6.53
CA ARG A 460 -15.64 -5.20 7.68
C ARG A 460 -14.82 -3.94 7.98
N MET A 461 -14.26 -3.29 6.96
CA MET A 461 -13.50 -2.05 7.11
C MET A 461 -14.33 -0.97 7.79
N GLN A 462 -15.60 -0.78 7.37
CA GLN A 462 -16.49 0.19 8.02
C GLN A 462 -16.71 -0.12 9.52
N GLU A 463 -16.77 -1.39 9.92
CA GLU A 463 -16.86 -1.75 11.34
C GLU A 463 -15.59 -1.41 12.11
N VAL A 464 -14.42 -1.66 11.50
CA VAL A 464 -13.13 -1.33 12.11
C VAL A 464 -13.04 0.19 12.29
N THR A 465 -13.34 0.98 11.26
CA THR A 465 -13.37 2.45 11.37
C THR A 465 -14.29 2.91 12.50
N ASN A 466 -15.55 2.46 12.51
CA ASN A 466 -16.51 2.82 13.55
C ASN A 466 -16.05 2.40 14.96
N SER A 467 -15.27 1.33 15.10
CA SER A 467 -14.75 0.89 16.40
C SER A 467 -13.65 1.81 16.96
N HIS A 468 -13.05 2.65 16.12
CA HIS A 468 -12.10 3.69 16.50
C HIS A 468 -12.77 5.07 16.67
N ASP A 469 -14.08 5.18 16.44
CA ASP A 469 -14.82 6.42 16.71
C ASP A 469 -15.08 6.58 18.21
N PHE A 470 -14.40 7.56 18.81
CA PHE A 470 -14.51 7.91 20.23
C PHE A 470 -14.99 9.37 20.36
N PRO A 471 -16.31 9.62 20.33
CA PRO A 471 -16.87 10.96 20.40
C PRO A 471 -16.27 11.82 21.53
N GLY A 472 -15.86 13.04 21.18
CA GLY A 472 -15.20 13.98 22.10
C GLY A 472 -13.73 13.68 22.40
N ARG A 473 -13.14 12.65 21.78
CA ARG A 473 -11.72 12.28 21.96
C ARG A 473 -10.99 12.08 20.63
N PHE A 474 -11.58 11.32 19.71
CA PHE A 474 -11.04 11.05 18.38
C PHE A 474 -12.18 10.59 17.48
N VAL A 475 -12.37 11.23 16.33
CA VAL A 475 -13.48 10.92 15.42
C VAL A 475 -12.97 10.27 14.14
N THR A 476 -13.74 9.33 13.60
CA THR A 476 -13.41 8.73 12.30
C THR A 476 -14.42 9.13 11.23
N LEU A 477 -13.96 9.23 9.99
CA LEU A 477 -14.84 9.31 8.82
C LEU A 477 -14.71 8.02 8.01
N LEU A 478 -15.83 7.50 7.53
CA LEU A 478 -15.81 6.43 6.53
C LEU A 478 -15.43 7.03 5.19
N GLY A 479 -14.41 6.46 4.54
CA GLY A 479 -13.89 6.95 3.27
C GLY A 479 -13.40 5.83 2.34
N TYR A 480 -13.33 6.16 1.06
CA TYR A 480 -12.59 5.41 0.05
C TYR A 480 -12.13 6.35 -1.07
N GLU A 481 -11.05 5.99 -1.75
CA GLU A 481 -10.66 6.62 -3.00
C GLU A 481 -11.28 5.87 -4.17
N TRP A 482 -12.18 6.54 -4.90
CA TRP A 482 -12.66 6.06 -6.19
C TRP A 482 -11.62 6.39 -7.24
N ALA A 483 -10.97 5.38 -7.82
CA ALA A 483 -10.04 5.57 -8.93
C ALA A 483 -10.53 4.91 -10.22
N GLY A 484 -10.50 5.67 -11.32
CA GLY A 484 -11.12 5.30 -12.58
C GLY A 484 -10.76 6.21 -13.75
N ASN A 485 -11.34 5.97 -14.92
CA ASN A 485 -11.01 6.72 -16.15
C ASN A 485 -11.30 8.23 -16.04
N GLN A 486 -12.21 8.64 -15.16
CA GLN A 486 -12.58 10.04 -14.90
C GLN A 486 -11.77 10.68 -13.75
N LYS A 487 -10.68 10.04 -13.34
CA LYS A 487 -9.71 10.48 -12.34
C LYS A 487 -10.24 10.48 -10.92
N ASP A 488 -9.31 10.46 -9.99
CA ASP A 488 -9.58 9.97 -8.66
C ASP A 488 -10.43 10.94 -7.84
N ARG A 489 -11.30 10.38 -6.99
CA ARG A 489 -12.19 11.11 -6.09
C ARG A 489 -12.24 10.39 -4.76
N ASN A 490 -11.87 11.12 -3.72
CA ASN A 490 -12.10 10.69 -2.37
C ASN A 490 -13.57 10.97 -1.99
N VAL A 491 -14.22 10.00 -1.35
CA VAL A 491 -15.63 10.08 -0.94
C VAL A 491 -15.74 9.73 0.54
N TYR A 492 -16.35 10.61 1.34
CA TYR A 492 -16.44 10.47 2.80
C TYR A 492 -17.86 10.64 3.34
N THR A 493 -18.12 10.05 4.51
CA THR A 493 -19.30 10.34 5.35
C THR A 493 -18.97 10.19 6.83
N SER A 494 -19.70 10.93 7.68
CA SER A 494 -19.65 10.78 9.14
C SER A 494 -20.60 9.70 9.68
N ARG A 495 -21.39 9.06 8.80
CA ARG A 495 -22.29 7.97 9.18
C ARG A 495 -21.51 6.68 9.40
N SER A 496 -22.17 5.69 9.99
CA SER A 496 -21.60 4.35 10.21
C SER A 496 -21.62 3.43 8.98
N ARG A 497 -22.21 3.89 7.87
CA ARG A 497 -22.25 3.17 6.59
C ARG A 497 -22.08 4.11 5.41
N LEU A 498 -21.37 3.64 4.39
CA LEU A 498 -21.16 4.31 3.12
C LEU A 498 -21.25 3.28 1.97
N LYS A 499 -21.94 3.66 0.90
CA LYS A 499 -22.07 2.83 -0.30
C LYS A 499 -20.76 2.83 -1.08
N LEU A 500 -20.18 1.66 -1.33
CA LEU A 500 -18.99 1.50 -2.16
C LEU A 500 -19.32 1.59 -3.66
N PHE A 501 -18.55 2.40 -4.37
CA PHE A 501 -18.48 2.47 -5.83
C PHE A 501 -17.04 2.24 -6.28
N ARG A 502 -16.82 1.57 -7.41
CA ARG A 502 -15.47 1.24 -7.91
C ARG A 502 -15.27 1.80 -9.33
N GLY A 503 -14.17 2.50 -9.58
CA GLY A 503 -13.97 3.16 -10.86
C GLY A 503 -13.51 2.25 -12.00
N ASN A 504 -13.27 0.97 -11.71
CA ASN A 504 -12.96 -0.07 -12.70
C ASN A 504 -14.10 -1.07 -12.95
N HIS A 505 -15.27 -0.83 -12.35
CA HIS A 505 -16.43 -1.71 -12.48
C HIS A 505 -17.47 -1.05 -13.41
N PRO A 506 -17.88 -1.66 -14.53
CA PRO A 506 -18.72 -0.99 -15.55
C PRO A 506 -20.01 -0.35 -15.05
N ALA A 507 -20.64 -0.92 -14.01
CA ALA A 507 -21.85 -0.33 -13.41
C ALA A 507 -21.58 0.94 -12.59
N THR A 508 -20.32 1.26 -12.27
CA THR A 508 -19.91 2.31 -11.32
C THR A 508 -18.64 3.05 -11.75
N ASP A 509 -18.21 2.89 -13.00
CA ASP A 509 -16.95 3.45 -13.56
C ASP A 509 -17.09 4.89 -14.09
N SER A 510 -18.24 5.52 -13.83
CA SER A 510 -18.50 6.93 -14.11
C SER A 510 -18.91 7.71 -12.85
N LEU A 511 -18.26 8.85 -12.64
CA LEU A 511 -18.62 9.86 -11.65
C LEU A 511 -20.06 10.34 -11.82
N ASP A 512 -20.59 10.41 -13.05
CA ASP A 512 -22.01 10.77 -13.26
C ASP A 512 -22.95 9.79 -12.52
N THR A 513 -22.62 8.49 -12.53
CA THR A 513 -23.36 7.46 -11.79
C THR A 513 -23.18 7.62 -10.27
N VAL A 514 -21.93 7.81 -9.83
CA VAL A 514 -21.60 7.96 -8.40
C VAL A 514 -22.28 9.21 -7.81
N TRP A 515 -22.15 10.35 -8.47
CA TRP A 515 -22.74 11.62 -8.05
C TRP A 515 -24.25 11.63 -8.17
N SER A 516 -24.84 10.99 -9.18
CA SER A 516 -26.29 10.86 -9.25
C SER A 516 -26.86 10.10 -8.05
N PHE A 517 -26.12 9.13 -7.50
CA PHE A 517 -26.53 8.39 -6.31
C PHE A 517 -26.47 9.25 -5.05
N PHE A 518 -25.42 10.07 -4.90
CA PHE A 518 -25.18 10.87 -3.68
C PHE A 518 -25.74 12.30 -3.71
N ARG A 519 -26.25 12.80 -4.85
CA ARG A 519 -26.59 14.24 -5.03
C ARG A 519 -27.51 14.85 -3.97
N ASP A 520 -28.41 14.06 -3.41
CA ASP A 520 -29.39 14.51 -2.41
C ASP A 520 -28.99 14.14 -0.98
N ASP A 521 -27.85 13.47 -0.82
CA ASP A 521 -27.30 13.03 0.46
C ASP A 521 -26.28 14.05 0.99
N LYS A 522 -26.75 14.93 1.88
CA LYS A 522 -25.93 16.01 2.46
C LYS A 522 -24.82 15.51 3.40
N GLU A 523 -24.91 14.25 3.85
CA GLU A 523 -23.92 13.63 4.75
C GLU A 523 -22.77 12.96 3.99
N VAL A 524 -22.80 13.01 2.65
CA VAL A 524 -21.70 12.53 1.80
C VAL A 524 -20.98 13.72 1.18
N VAL A 525 -19.66 13.67 1.20
CA VAL A 525 -18.81 14.66 0.55
C VAL A 525 -17.77 13.97 -0.32
N GLY A 526 -17.54 14.53 -1.50
CA GLY A 526 -16.49 14.10 -2.41
C GLY A 526 -15.50 15.23 -2.70
N GLY A 527 -14.33 14.87 -3.21
CA GLY A 527 -13.34 15.84 -3.69
C GLY A 527 -12.20 15.16 -4.43
N PRO A 528 -11.59 15.83 -5.42
CA PRO A 528 -10.38 15.34 -6.07
C PRO A 528 -9.16 15.57 -5.19
N HIS A 529 -8.11 14.81 -5.49
CA HIS A 529 -6.78 15.04 -4.96
C HIS A 529 -5.75 15.25 -6.05
N ALA A 530 -4.61 15.85 -5.68
CA ALA A 530 -3.48 16.19 -6.53
C ALA A 530 -3.92 16.64 -7.95
N THR A 531 -4.75 17.68 -8.01
CA THR A 531 -5.56 18.01 -9.21
C THR A 531 -4.74 18.23 -10.48
N MET A 532 -3.47 18.64 -10.29
CA MET A 532 -2.50 18.80 -11.36
C MET A 532 -1.93 17.46 -11.84
N VAL A 533 -1.49 16.59 -10.92
CA VAL A 533 -0.86 15.30 -11.26
C VAL A 533 -1.87 14.33 -11.85
N HIS A 534 -3.00 14.14 -11.19
CA HIS A 534 -4.04 13.21 -11.63
C HIS A 534 -4.91 13.77 -12.74
N ARG A 535 -4.69 15.04 -13.12
CA ARG A 535 -5.37 15.74 -14.22
C ARG A 535 -6.88 15.69 -14.05
N THR A 536 -7.37 16.18 -12.91
CA THR A 536 -8.80 16.19 -12.55
C THR A 536 -9.68 16.57 -13.73
N VAL A 537 -10.59 15.67 -14.08
CA VAL A 537 -11.57 15.90 -15.14
C VAL A 537 -12.77 16.63 -14.56
N TRP A 538 -12.75 17.96 -14.62
CA TRP A 538 -13.74 18.84 -13.99
C TRP A 538 -15.13 18.81 -14.64
N GLN A 539 -15.27 18.26 -15.85
CA GLN A 539 -16.55 18.23 -16.56
C GLN A 539 -17.62 17.37 -15.87
N HIS A 540 -17.21 16.44 -15.01
CA HIS A 540 -18.10 15.58 -14.21
C HIS A 540 -18.35 16.14 -12.80
N HIS A 541 -18.02 17.41 -12.57
CA HIS A 541 -18.19 18.03 -11.27
C HIS A 541 -19.66 18.12 -10.86
N ASN A 542 -19.95 17.78 -9.61
CA ASN A 542 -21.26 17.98 -9.02
C ASN A 542 -21.15 18.69 -7.66
N SER A 543 -21.51 19.97 -7.64
CA SER A 543 -21.37 20.85 -6.47
C SER A 543 -22.20 20.46 -5.24
N SER A 544 -23.17 19.54 -5.38
CA SER A 544 -23.93 19.02 -4.24
C SER A 544 -23.14 17.99 -3.42
N VAL A 545 -22.20 17.27 -4.05
CA VAL A 545 -21.42 16.20 -3.42
C VAL A 545 -19.94 16.55 -3.39
N GLU A 546 -19.37 16.91 -4.54
CA GLU A 546 -17.97 17.28 -4.69
C GLU A 546 -17.76 18.71 -4.16
N ARG A 547 -17.31 18.83 -2.91
CA ARG A 547 -17.30 20.10 -2.16
C ARG A 547 -15.95 20.49 -1.58
N PHE A 548 -14.91 19.69 -1.79
CA PHE A 548 -13.54 20.07 -1.45
C PHE A 548 -12.57 19.70 -2.57
N ALA A 549 -11.36 20.22 -2.52
CA ALA A 549 -10.21 19.71 -3.25
C ALA A 549 -9.01 19.59 -2.31
N GLU A 550 -8.24 18.51 -2.43
CA GLU A 550 -6.96 18.40 -1.73
C GLU A 550 -5.92 19.25 -2.45
N ILE A 551 -5.46 20.29 -1.76
CA ILE A 551 -4.55 21.30 -2.31
C ILE A 551 -3.08 20.92 -2.12
N TYR A 552 -2.78 19.99 -1.21
CA TYR A 552 -1.43 19.53 -0.90
C TYR A 552 -1.45 18.07 -0.41
N SER A 553 -0.48 17.29 -0.89
CA SER A 553 -0.18 15.92 -0.46
C SER A 553 1.26 15.52 -0.81
N MET A 554 1.61 14.23 -0.72
CA MET A 554 2.93 13.71 -1.13
C MET A 554 3.30 14.06 -2.58
N TRP A 555 2.32 14.40 -3.40
CA TRP A 555 2.51 14.86 -4.78
C TRP A 555 3.05 16.29 -4.87
N GLY A 556 2.81 17.13 -3.86
CA GLY A 556 3.12 18.56 -3.84
C GLY A 556 1.86 19.44 -3.80
N ALA A 557 2.05 20.76 -3.86
CA ALA A 557 0.98 21.76 -3.82
C ALA A 557 0.35 21.95 -5.21
N SER A 558 -0.96 21.75 -5.30
CA SER A 558 -1.75 21.88 -6.53
C SER A 558 -2.48 23.23 -6.66
N ASP A 559 -2.11 24.22 -5.84
CA ASP A 559 -2.73 25.55 -5.79
C ASP A 559 -2.28 26.45 -6.95
N PHE A 560 -0.99 26.50 -7.26
CA PHE A 560 -0.40 27.29 -8.35
C PHE A 560 0.63 26.49 -9.17
N ARG A 561 0.80 26.84 -10.45
CA ARG A 561 1.78 26.18 -11.35
C ARG A 561 3.23 26.54 -11.06
N ASP A 562 3.45 27.74 -10.54
CA ASP A 562 4.79 28.29 -10.30
C ASP A 562 5.12 28.33 -8.80
N GLY A 563 4.41 27.53 -8.00
CA GLY A 563 4.62 27.42 -6.57
C GLY A 563 5.90 26.66 -6.22
N PRO A 564 6.55 26.97 -5.09
CA PRO A 564 7.80 26.30 -4.70
C PRO A 564 7.63 24.80 -4.44
N LEU A 565 6.40 24.36 -4.13
CA LEU A 565 6.06 22.98 -3.83
C LEU A 565 5.28 22.28 -4.95
N VAL A 566 5.30 22.82 -6.18
CA VAL A 566 4.58 22.24 -7.31
C VAL A 566 5.00 20.77 -7.55
N PRO A 567 4.06 19.88 -7.92
CA PRO A 567 4.39 18.50 -8.25
C PRO A 567 5.44 18.37 -9.36
N GLN A 568 6.37 17.41 -9.22
CA GLN A 568 7.47 17.24 -10.20
C GLN A 568 7.00 16.66 -11.54
N TRP A 569 5.97 15.80 -11.54
CA TRP A 569 5.52 15.08 -12.74
C TRP A 569 4.33 15.74 -13.43
N ILE A 570 4.30 17.07 -13.47
CA ILE A 570 3.34 17.75 -14.33
C ILE A 570 3.84 17.76 -15.76
N GLU A 571 3.09 17.13 -16.67
CA GLU A 571 3.28 17.38 -18.10
C GLU A 571 2.99 18.87 -18.37
N GLU A 572 3.92 19.56 -19.03
CA GLU A 572 3.79 21.00 -19.33
C GLU A 572 2.40 21.31 -19.95
N GLY A 573 1.69 22.25 -19.34
CA GLY A 573 0.39 22.74 -19.80
C GLY A 573 -0.81 21.81 -19.55
N ARG A 574 -0.67 20.71 -18.78
CA ARG A 574 -1.78 19.78 -18.45
C ARG A 574 -2.16 19.83 -16.97
N GLY A 575 -3.35 19.31 -16.64
CA GLY A 575 -3.95 19.33 -15.29
C GLY A 575 -4.54 20.70 -14.91
N LEU A 576 -5.44 20.74 -13.93
CA LEU A 576 -6.04 21.99 -13.42
C LEU A 576 -5.44 22.31 -12.05
N THR A 577 -5.03 23.55 -11.83
CA THR A 577 -4.73 24.02 -10.47
C THR A 577 -6.03 24.23 -9.70
N VAL A 578 -5.98 24.21 -8.38
CA VAL A 578 -7.12 24.57 -7.54
C VAL A 578 -7.55 26.02 -7.83
N ASN A 579 -6.59 26.92 -8.07
CA ASN A 579 -6.90 28.29 -8.48
C ASN A 579 -7.65 28.36 -9.83
N ASP A 580 -7.31 27.51 -10.81
CA ASP A 580 -8.06 27.40 -12.07
C ASP A 580 -9.52 26.99 -11.83
N LEU A 581 -9.77 26.13 -10.83
CA LEU A 581 -11.13 25.74 -10.44
C LEU A 581 -11.89 26.91 -9.81
N LEU A 582 -11.25 27.64 -8.90
CA LEU A 582 -11.83 28.82 -8.25
C LEU A 582 -12.16 29.93 -9.26
N LEU A 583 -11.26 30.20 -10.21
CA LEU A 583 -11.48 31.18 -11.28
C LEU A 583 -12.64 30.80 -12.21
N LYS A 584 -12.97 29.51 -12.30
CA LYS A 584 -14.17 29.01 -13.00
C LYS A 584 -15.45 29.08 -12.15
N GLY A 585 -15.38 29.64 -10.94
CA GLY A 585 -16.51 29.82 -10.03
C GLY A 585 -16.79 28.61 -9.13
N ALA A 586 -15.86 27.66 -9.01
CA ALA A 586 -16.01 26.54 -8.07
C ALA A 586 -16.08 27.04 -6.62
N LYS A 587 -16.99 26.47 -5.82
CA LYS A 587 -17.10 26.72 -4.39
C LYS A 587 -16.64 25.47 -3.65
N LEU A 588 -15.40 25.50 -3.17
CA LEU A 588 -14.73 24.34 -2.59
C LEU A 588 -14.17 24.68 -1.21
N GLY A 589 -14.25 23.73 -0.29
CA GLY A 589 -13.35 23.64 0.85
C GLY A 589 -11.98 23.12 0.41
N PHE A 590 -10.99 23.24 1.29
CA PHE A 590 -9.65 22.75 1.03
C PHE A 590 -9.23 21.75 2.09
N THR A 591 -8.56 20.70 1.64
CA THR A 591 -7.88 19.75 2.52
C THR A 591 -6.40 19.73 2.15
N ALA A 592 -5.56 19.40 3.11
CA ALA A 592 -4.18 19.03 2.89
C ALA A 592 -3.99 17.69 3.61
N GLY A 593 -3.66 16.66 2.85
CA GLY A 593 -3.46 15.31 3.35
C GLY A 593 -2.04 14.85 3.08
N SER A 594 -1.74 13.61 3.38
CA SER A 594 -0.46 13.00 3.02
C SER A 594 -0.57 12.20 1.73
N ASP A 595 -1.75 11.61 1.45
CA ASP A 595 -1.87 10.48 0.52
C ASP A 595 -0.85 9.38 0.92
N CYS A 596 -0.74 9.13 2.24
CA CYS A 596 0.24 8.24 2.84
C CYS A 596 -0.10 6.80 2.51
N HIS A 597 0.89 6.02 2.09
CA HIS A 597 0.73 4.59 1.79
C HIS A 597 1.37 3.68 2.85
N GLU A 598 1.71 4.24 4.01
CA GLU A 598 2.34 3.53 5.13
C GLU A 598 1.34 3.20 6.25
N GLY A 599 0.07 3.57 6.11
CA GLY A 599 -0.91 3.47 7.21
C GLY A 599 -0.59 4.39 8.40
N HIS A 600 0.19 5.45 8.20
CA HIS A 600 0.68 6.34 9.27
C HIS A 600 0.12 7.77 9.16
N CYS A 601 -1.20 7.91 9.07
CA CYS A 601 -1.84 9.23 9.03
C CYS A 601 -1.38 10.13 10.18
N GLY A 602 -1.21 11.41 9.87
CA GLY A 602 -0.67 12.48 10.71
C GLY A 602 0.86 12.54 10.73
N PHE A 603 1.54 11.42 10.45
CA PHE A 603 2.97 11.22 10.68
C PHE A 603 3.63 10.29 9.64
N SER A 604 3.29 10.47 8.37
CA SER A 604 3.90 9.73 7.27
C SER A 604 5.41 9.96 7.20
N SER A 605 6.13 9.00 6.61
CA SER A 605 7.54 9.21 6.30
C SER A 605 7.74 10.44 5.43
N GLU A 606 8.87 11.12 5.60
CA GLU A 606 9.18 12.31 4.81
C GLU A 606 10.62 12.38 4.33
N ASP A 607 10.86 13.30 3.40
CA ASP A 607 12.18 13.67 2.92
C ASP A 607 12.76 14.86 3.73
N PRO A 608 13.73 14.63 4.63
CA PRO A 608 14.27 15.69 5.50
C PRO A 608 15.11 16.73 4.76
N SER A 609 15.46 16.50 3.49
CA SER A 609 16.29 17.39 2.68
C SER A 609 15.52 18.50 1.95
N GLY A 610 14.22 18.63 2.20
CA GLY A 610 13.41 19.70 1.63
C GLY A 610 12.66 19.30 0.35
N GLN A 611 12.09 18.09 0.36
CA GLN A 611 11.08 17.60 -0.59
C GLN A 611 11.61 17.32 -2.02
N GLY A 612 11.66 16.05 -2.41
CA GLY A 612 11.89 15.64 -3.80
C GLY A 612 13.29 15.11 -4.10
N SER A 613 14.03 14.63 -3.10
CA SER A 613 15.28 13.88 -3.27
C SER A 613 15.12 12.39 -2.91
N THR A 614 14.18 12.09 -2.00
CA THR A 614 13.94 10.73 -1.51
C THR A 614 12.79 10.07 -2.27
N PRO A 615 13.03 8.92 -2.93
CA PRO A 615 11.98 8.19 -3.63
C PRO A 615 10.91 7.63 -2.69
N HIS A 616 9.68 7.57 -3.21
CA HIS A 616 8.57 6.91 -2.55
C HIS A 616 8.77 5.40 -2.52
N THR A 617 8.38 4.77 -1.42
CA THR A 617 8.53 3.32 -1.19
C THR A 617 7.82 2.49 -2.27
N PHE A 618 6.66 2.95 -2.74
CA PHE A 618 5.81 2.21 -3.68
C PHE A 618 6.08 2.54 -5.15
N ALA A 619 6.68 3.70 -5.41
CA ALA A 619 7.04 4.09 -6.78
C ALA A 619 8.29 4.97 -6.76
N SER A 620 9.39 4.47 -7.30
CA SER A 620 10.66 5.23 -7.31
C SER A 620 10.69 6.41 -8.24
N VAL A 621 9.77 6.44 -9.19
CA VAL A 621 9.52 7.60 -10.03
C VAL A 621 8.83 8.69 -9.24
N LEU A 622 8.22 8.40 -8.10
CA LEU A 622 7.67 9.38 -7.18
C LEU A 622 8.71 9.70 -6.12
N LEU A 623 8.78 10.95 -5.70
CA LEU A 623 9.68 11.46 -4.68
C LEU A 623 8.80 12.15 -3.64
N TYR A 624 9.06 11.91 -2.35
CA TYR A 624 8.28 12.52 -1.28
C TYR A 624 8.34 14.04 -1.37
N ARG A 625 7.18 14.69 -1.48
CA ARG A 625 7.02 16.15 -1.37
C ARG A 625 6.37 16.59 -0.07
N SER A 626 6.14 15.68 0.87
CA SER A 626 5.82 16.00 2.27
C SER A 626 7.06 16.53 2.98
N GLY A 627 6.91 17.59 3.80
CA GLY A 627 7.98 18.15 4.64
C GLY A 627 7.46 18.73 5.95
#